data_AF-A0A1M5APQ4-F1
#
_entry.id   AF-A0A1M5APQ4-F1
#
_cell.length_a   1.000
_cell.length_b   1.000
_cell.length_c   1.000
_cell.angle_alpha   90.00
_cell.angle_beta   90.00
_cell.angle_gamma   90.00
#
_symmetry.space_group_name_H-M   'P 1'
#
loop_
_entity.id
_entity.type
_entity.pdbx_description
1 polymer ?
#
loop_
_entity_poly.entity_id
_entity_poly.type
_entity_poly.pdbx_seq_one_letter_code
_entity_poly.pdbx_strand_id
1 'polypeptide(L)'
;MLKQILAFGLVILGASAQADDWEAASAEYDKSYLQVEACFANESTYQESCVIAGIQECVKDLETVLESKGLPIPGGAAVSPAEYCNYIGVERADEHLNAVYQRVLEQGPARPDNEEGIANLRAAQRLWLQFANGMCSEENIVGWHAGGSGWGATTAECTTRLSIQQAQNLERYFY
;
A
#
# COMPACT_ATOMS: atom_id res chain seq x y z
N MET A 1 35.32 -18.69 55.52
CA MET A 1 35.55 -19.42 54.26
C MET A 1 34.63 -18.83 53.21
N LEU A 2 35.21 -18.55 52.04
CA LEU A 2 34.72 -17.72 50.95
C LEU A 2 34.10 -18.64 49.87
N LYS A 3 33.23 -18.06 49.00
CA LYS A 3 32.82 -18.53 47.66
C LYS A 3 31.74 -19.64 47.64
N GLN A 4 30.70 -19.62 46.81
CA GLN A 4 30.58 -19.05 45.46
C GLN A 4 29.10 -18.84 45.08
N ILE A 5 28.80 -17.64 44.58
CA ILE A 5 27.67 -17.28 43.72
C ILE A 5 27.98 -17.80 42.31
N LEU A 6 27.01 -18.38 41.59
CA LEU A 6 26.86 -18.52 40.12
C LEU A 6 25.79 -19.62 39.88
N ALA A 7 24.80 -19.51 39.00
CA ALA A 7 24.69 -18.72 37.79
C ALA A 7 23.22 -18.39 37.48
N PHE A 8 22.90 -17.09 37.46
CA PHE A 8 21.92 -16.56 36.51
C PHE A 8 22.63 -16.51 35.16
N GLY A 9 22.14 -17.28 34.18
CA GLY A 9 22.82 -17.41 32.90
C GLY A 9 22.01 -18.19 31.86
N LEU A 10 20.71 -17.87 31.72
CA LEU A 10 20.05 -18.09 30.42
C LEU A 10 20.18 -16.77 29.65
N VAL A 11 21.21 -16.72 28.80
CA VAL A 11 21.42 -15.63 27.86
C VAL A 11 20.32 -15.69 26.82
N ILE A 12 19.58 -14.59 26.72
CA ILE A 12 18.63 -14.27 25.66
C ILE A 12 19.44 -14.14 24.36
N LEU A 13 19.70 -15.25 23.67
CA LEU A 13 20.39 -15.28 22.36
C LEU A 13 19.40 -15.30 21.17
N GLY A 14 18.10 -15.37 21.43
CA GLY A 14 17.08 -15.43 20.37
C GLY A 14 16.66 -14.08 19.78
N ALA A 15 16.92 -12.97 20.47
CA ALA A 15 16.45 -11.65 20.05
C ALA A 15 17.35 -10.97 19.02
N SER A 16 18.66 -11.26 19.01
CA SER A 16 19.60 -10.60 18.09
C SER A 16 19.54 -11.17 16.68
N ALA A 17 19.44 -12.49 16.52
CA ALA A 17 19.34 -13.12 15.19
C ALA A 17 18.08 -12.65 14.43
N GLN A 18 16.94 -12.59 15.13
CA GLN A 18 15.70 -12.09 14.54
C GLN A 18 15.81 -10.60 14.17
N ALA A 19 16.57 -9.81 14.93
CA ALA A 19 16.79 -8.40 14.65
C ALA A 19 17.67 -8.18 13.40
N ASP A 20 18.75 -8.95 13.30
CA ASP A 20 19.70 -8.84 12.18
C ASP A 20 19.08 -9.35 10.86
N ASP A 21 18.23 -10.38 10.93
CA ASP A 21 17.56 -10.97 9.77
C ASP A 21 16.50 -10.04 9.14
N TRP A 22 15.76 -9.25 9.93
CA TRP A 22 14.78 -8.30 9.36
C TRP A 22 15.46 -7.09 8.72
N GLU A 23 16.55 -6.58 9.30
CA GLU A 23 17.32 -5.48 8.72
C GLU A 23 17.86 -5.90 7.35
N ALA A 24 18.44 -7.10 7.27
CA ALA A 24 18.94 -7.66 6.02
C ALA A 24 17.83 -7.88 4.98
N ALA A 25 16.66 -8.40 5.38
CA ALA A 25 15.52 -8.56 4.47
C ALA A 25 14.99 -7.21 3.94
N SER A 26 14.84 -6.22 4.82
CA SER A 26 14.34 -4.90 4.45
C SER A 26 15.29 -4.13 3.52
N ALA A 27 16.58 -4.43 3.55
CA ALA A 27 17.57 -3.84 2.65
C ALA A 27 17.40 -4.28 1.19
N GLU A 28 16.66 -5.36 0.94
CA GLU A 28 16.35 -5.84 -0.41
C GLU A 28 15.14 -5.15 -1.04
N TYR A 29 14.39 -4.40 -0.24
CA TYR A 29 13.14 -3.79 -0.66
C TYR A 29 13.41 -2.50 -1.43
N ASP A 30 13.10 -2.50 -2.73
CA ASP A 30 13.21 -1.33 -3.60
C ASP A 30 11.90 -1.04 -4.35
N LYS A 31 11.61 0.23 -4.62
CA LYS A 31 10.37 0.60 -5.32
C LYS A 31 10.31 0.07 -6.75
N SER A 32 11.43 -0.35 -7.34
CA SER A 32 11.46 -0.95 -8.68
C SER A 32 10.79 -2.32 -8.78
N TYR A 33 10.53 -3.01 -7.67
CA TYR A 33 9.74 -4.26 -7.69
C TYR A 33 8.29 -4.03 -8.08
N LEU A 34 7.76 -2.80 -7.91
CA LEU A 34 6.42 -2.45 -8.36
C LEU A 34 6.48 -1.57 -9.61
N GLN A 35 6.08 -2.12 -10.75
CA GLN A 35 6.05 -1.44 -12.07
C GLN A 35 4.60 -1.28 -12.57
N VAL A 36 3.75 -0.61 -11.78
CA VAL A 36 2.31 -0.48 -12.07
C VAL A 36 1.96 0.74 -12.91
N GLU A 37 2.92 1.59 -13.25
CA GLU A 37 2.71 2.78 -14.09
C GLU A 37 2.16 2.41 -15.46
N ALA A 38 2.58 1.26 -16.01
CA ALA A 38 2.05 0.73 -17.26
C ALA A 38 0.55 0.39 -17.17
N CYS A 39 0.05 0.03 -15.97
CA CYS A 39 -1.37 -0.22 -15.76
C CYS A 39 -2.21 1.05 -15.94
N PHE A 40 -1.65 2.22 -15.63
CA PHE A 40 -2.31 3.52 -15.81
C PHE A 40 -2.24 4.06 -17.24
N ALA A 41 -1.43 3.43 -18.12
CA ALA A 41 -1.30 3.84 -19.51
C ALA A 41 -2.38 3.25 -20.45
N ASN A 42 -3.08 2.20 -20.01
CA ASN A 42 -4.10 1.49 -20.80
C ASN A 42 -5.53 1.91 -20.43
N GLU A 43 -6.50 1.47 -21.25
CA GLU A 43 -7.92 1.75 -21.05
C GLU A 43 -8.42 1.42 -19.63
N SER A 44 -9.29 2.31 -19.13
CA SER A 44 -9.79 2.40 -17.76
C SER A 44 -10.34 1.08 -17.19
N THR A 45 -10.87 0.15 -17.99
CA THR A 45 -11.67 -0.97 -17.48
C THR A 45 -10.85 -2.05 -16.76
N TYR A 46 -9.53 -2.11 -16.97
CA TYR A 46 -8.66 -3.17 -16.42
C TYR A 46 -7.58 -2.66 -15.45
N GLN A 47 -7.55 -1.36 -15.15
CA GLN A 47 -6.46 -0.76 -14.36
C GLN A 47 -6.42 -1.34 -12.94
N GLU A 48 -7.56 -1.49 -12.25
CA GLU A 48 -7.60 -2.08 -10.90
C GLU A 48 -7.00 -3.48 -10.91
N SER A 49 -7.48 -4.36 -11.78
CA SER A 49 -6.96 -5.73 -11.91
C SER A 49 -5.48 -5.78 -12.27
N CYS A 50 -5.00 -4.85 -13.10
CA CYS A 50 -3.60 -4.77 -13.49
C CYS A 50 -2.71 -4.36 -12.31
N VAL A 51 -3.11 -3.33 -11.55
CA VAL A 51 -2.35 -2.86 -10.38
C VAL A 51 -2.31 -3.94 -9.30
N ILE A 52 -3.43 -4.60 -9.02
CA ILE A 52 -3.49 -5.69 -8.05
C ILE A 52 -2.60 -6.87 -8.47
N ALA A 53 -2.62 -7.24 -9.76
CA ALA A 53 -1.71 -8.27 -10.27
C ALA A 53 -0.24 -7.86 -10.13
N GLY A 54 0.09 -6.59 -10.40
CA GLY A 54 1.45 -6.07 -10.21
C GLY A 54 1.91 -6.07 -8.75
N ILE A 55 1.01 -5.79 -7.80
CA ILE A 55 1.30 -5.93 -6.36
C ILE A 55 1.60 -7.39 -6.02
N GLN A 56 0.79 -8.34 -6.53
CA GLN A 56 1.01 -9.78 -6.29
C GLN A 56 2.35 -10.26 -6.88
N GLU A 57 2.73 -9.75 -8.05
CA GLU A 57 4.03 -10.04 -8.68
C GLU A 57 5.18 -9.47 -7.85
N CYS A 58 5.08 -8.22 -7.38
CA CYS A 58 6.05 -7.61 -6.47
C CYS A 58 6.29 -8.46 -5.21
N VAL A 59 5.22 -8.99 -4.59
CA VAL A 59 5.33 -9.86 -3.41
C VAL A 59 6.12 -11.11 -3.74
N LYS A 60 5.77 -11.78 -4.84
CA LYS A 60 6.41 -13.03 -5.27
C LYS A 60 7.89 -12.82 -5.61
N ASP A 61 8.22 -11.72 -6.28
CA ASP A 61 9.59 -11.41 -6.67
C ASP A 61 10.47 -11.12 -5.44
N LEU A 62 9.95 -10.35 -4.48
CA LEU A 62 10.64 -10.11 -3.22
C LEU A 62 10.82 -11.39 -2.40
N GLU A 63 9.80 -12.22 -2.27
CA GLU A 63 9.90 -13.53 -1.61
C GLU A 63 10.97 -14.39 -2.26
N THR A 64 11.01 -14.43 -3.60
CA THR A 64 12.03 -15.17 -4.37
C THR A 64 13.44 -14.65 -4.09
N VAL A 65 13.62 -13.33 -3.98
CA VAL A 65 14.92 -12.72 -3.66
C VAL A 65 15.36 -13.08 -2.25
N LEU A 66 14.48 -12.97 -1.26
CA LEU A 66 14.78 -13.35 0.13
C LEU A 66 15.15 -14.83 0.24
N GLU A 67 14.36 -15.72 -0.38
CA GLU A 67 14.64 -17.16 -0.44
C GLU A 67 16.00 -17.45 -1.09
N SER A 68 16.33 -16.79 -2.19
CA SER A 68 17.61 -16.97 -2.88
C SER A 68 18.83 -16.57 -2.03
N LYS A 69 18.62 -15.69 -1.05
CA LYS A 69 19.64 -15.22 -0.10
C LYS A 69 19.63 -16.00 1.22
N GLY A 70 18.72 -16.98 1.37
CA GLY A 70 18.54 -17.73 2.60
C GLY A 70 17.98 -16.88 3.75
N LEU A 71 17.35 -15.75 3.44
CA LEU A 71 16.73 -14.87 4.42
C LEU A 71 15.29 -15.34 4.70
N PRO A 72 14.84 -15.38 5.96
CA PRO A 72 13.46 -15.69 6.28
C PRO A 72 12.52 -14.57 5.79
N ILE A 73 11.31 -14.93 5.33
CA ILE A 73 10.27 -13.95 5.02
C ILE A 73 9.83 -13.27 6.32
N PRO A 74 9.96 -11.93 6.45
CA PRO A 74 9.56 -11.24 7.66
C PRO A 74 8.04 -11.33 7.91
N GLY A 75 7.67 -11.44 9.19
CA GLY A 75 6.27 -11.41 9.63
C GLY A 75 6.14 -10.80 11.03
N GLY A 76 4.92 -10.79 11.57
CA GLY A 76 4.66 -10.20 12.89
C GLY A 76 4.80 -8.66 12.86
N ALA A 77 5.76 -8.13 13.61
CA ALA A 77 6.01 -6.68 13.72
C ALA A 77 7.02 -6.14 12.68
N ALA A 78 7.59 -7.00 11.84
CA ALA A 78 8.47 -6.60 10.74
C ALA A 78 7.66 -6.47 9.43
N VAL A 79 8.10 -5.55 8.56
CA VAL A 79 7.44 -5.30 7.28
C VAL A 79 7.64 -6.51 6.36
N SER A 80 6.55 -7.24 6.10
CA SER A 80 6.53 -8.34 5.15
C SER A 80 6.59 -7.83 3.69
N PRO A 81 6.98 -8.66 2.71
CA PRO A 81 6.86 -8.32 1.29
C PRO A 81 5.44 -7.90 0.90
N ALA A 82 4.42 -8.58 1.45
CA ALA A 82 3.01 -8.24 1.24
C ALA A 82 2.68 -6.84 1.73
N GLU A 83 3.14 -6.47 2.93
CA GLU A 83 2.92 -5.14 3.49
C GLU A 83 3.67 -4.07 2.69
N TYR A 84 4.93 -4.32 2.34
CA TYR A 84 5.75 -3.41 1.54
C TYR A 84 5.14 -3.11 0.17
N CYS A 85 4.82 -4.16 -0.61
CA CYS A 85 4.28 -4.00 -1.96
C CYS A 85 2.90 -3.32 -1.96
N ASN A 86 2.05 -3.60 -0.96
CA ASN A 86 0.76 -2.93 -0.85
C ASN A 86 0.91 -1.45 -0.49
N TYR A 87 1.83 -1.07 0.42
CA TYR A 87 2.04 0.35 0.73
C TYR A 87 2.56 1.14 -0.46
N ILE A 88 3.47 0.57 -1.26
CA ILE A 88 3.90 1.23 -2.50
C ILE A 88 2.75 1.27 -3.50
N GLY A 89 1.92 0.22 -3.56
CA GLY A 89 0.69 0.21 -4.35
C GLY A 89 -0.22 1.39 -4.06
N VAL A 90 -0.44 1.69 -2.76
CA VAL A 90 -1.20 2.88 -2.32
C VAL A 90 -0.54 4.15 -2.82
N GLU A 91 0.77 4.31 -2.59
CA GLU A 91 1.51 5.50 -3.01
C GLU A 91 1.34 5.77 -4.51
N ARG A 92 1.52 4.74 -5.36
CA ARG A 92 1.37 4.89 -6.82
C ARG A 92 -0.06 5.18 -7.25
N ALA A 93 -1.05 4.54 -6.62
CA ALA A 93 -2.45 4.79 -6.92
C ALA A 93 -2.89 6.21 -6.53
N ASP A 94 -2.42 6.72 -5.38
CA ASP A 94 -2.69 8.08 -4.93
C ASP A 94 -1.98 9.13 -5.79
N GLU A 95 -0.73 8.89 -6.18
CA GLU A 95 -0.01 9.73 -7.16
C GLU A 95 -0.79 9.84 -8.47
N HIS A 96 -1.28 8.71 -8.99
CA HIS A 96 -2.09 8.68 -10.20
C HIS A 96 -3.41 9.43 -10.04
N LEU A 97 -4.16 9.18 -8.96
CA LEU A 97 -5.40 9.90 -8.66
C LEU A 97 -5.18 11.41 -8.56
N ASN A 98 -4.11 11.84 -7.88
CA ASN A 98 -3.76 13.25 -7.76
C ASN A 98 -3.43 13.86 -9.13
N ALA A 99 -2.68 13.15 -9.97
CA ALA A 99 -2.37 13.60 -11.32
C ALA A 99 -3.63 13.76 -12.19
N VAL A 100 -4.57 12.80 -12.12
CA VAL A 100 -5.87 12.89 -12.80
C VAL A 100 -6.68 14.08 -12.28
N TYR A 101 -6.77 14.22 -10.95
CA TYR A 101 -7.52 15.30 -10.33
C TYR A 101 -6.98 16.69 -10.72
N GLN A 102 -5.66 16.89 -10.72
CA GLN A 102 -5.05 18.15 -11.18
C GLN A 102 -5.36 18.42 -12.65
N ARG A 103 -5.23 17.41 -13.52
CA ARG A 103 -5.53 17.53 -14.94
C ARG A 103 -6.98 17.95 -15.19
N VAL A 104 -7.92 17.38 -14.44
CA VAL A 104 -9.34 17.76 -14.49
C VAL A 104 -9.56 19.21 -14.04
N LEU A 105 -8.88 19.65 -12.97
CA LEU A 105 -8.97 21.04 -12.51
C LEU A 105 -8.43 22.03 -13.54
N GLU A 106 -7.36 21.68 -14.25
CA GLU A 106 -6.74 22.52 -15.28
C GLU A 106 -7.58 22.63 -16.54
N GLN A 107 -8.20 21.54 -16.98
CA GLN A 107 -9.02 21.52 -18.20
C GLN A 107 -10.38 22.16 -18.01
N GLY A 108 -10.88 22.21 -16.78
CA GLY A 108 -12.20 22.74 -16.48
C GLY A 108 -13.32 21.74 -16.78
N PRO A 109 -14.58 22.11 -16.51
CA PRO A 109 -15.71 21.27 -16.83
C PRO A 109 -15.86 21.11 -18.34
N ALA A 110 -16.19 19.89 -18.80
CA ALA A 110 -16.47 19.62 -20.22
C ALA A 110 -17.61 20.49 -20.80
N ARG A 111 -18.44 21.06 -19.91
CA ARG A 111 -19.53 21.97 -20.24
C ARG A 111 -19.19 23.39 -19.76
N PRO A 112 -18.96 24.35 -20.66
CA PRO A 112 -18.54 25.71 -20.31
C PRO A 112 -19.61 26.54 -19.57
N ASP A 113 -20.87 26.10 -19.58
CA ASP A 113 -21.99 26.68 -18.82
C ASP A 113 -22.06 26.21 -17.36
N ASN A 114 -21.18 25.28 -16.94
CA ASN A 114 -21.12 24.78 -15.58
C ASN A 114 -20.19 25.63 -14.69
N GLU A 115 -20.59 26.87 -14.39
CA GLU A 115 -19.81 27.81 -13.58
C GLU A 115 -19.44 27.26 -12.19
N GLU A 116 -20.27 26.37 -11.63
CA GLU A 116 -20.05 25.74 -10.32
C GLU A 116 -19.32 24.39 -10.38
N GLY A 117 -19.03 23.87 -11.58
CA GLY A 117 -18.55 22.50 -11.78
C GLY A 117 -17.25 22.19 -11.02
N ILE A 118 -16.31 23.13 -11.01
CA ILE A 118 -15.03 22.97 -10.29
C ILE A 118 -15.22 23.08 -8.77
N ALA A 119 -16.10 23.95 -8.30
CA ALA A 119 -16.40 24.06 -6.88
C ALA A 119 -17.05 22.77 -6.37
N ASN A 120 -18.00 22.23 -7.13
CA ASN A 120 -18.68 20.96 -6.83
C ASN A 120 -17.71 19.78 -6.88
N LEU A 121 -16.80 19.73 -7.86
CA LEU A 121 -15.73 18.73 -7.93
C LEU A 121 -14.83 18.76 -6.68
N ARG A 122 -14.38 19.95 -6.27
CA ARG A 122 -13.56 20.11 -5.05
C ARG A 122 -14.29 19.62 -3.81
N ALA A 123 -15.59 19.92 -3.70
CA ALA A 123 -16.42 19.44 -2.59
C ALA A 123 -16.59 17.92 -2.63
N ALA A 124 -16.89 17.36 -3.81
CA ALA A 124 -17.03 15.92 -4.01
C ALA A 124 -15.74 15.17 -3.67
N GLN A 125 -14.57 15.67 -4.09
CA GLN A 125 -13.29 15.03 -3.78
C GLN A 125 -13.00 15.03 -2.28
N ARG A 126 -13.35 16.10 -1.54
CA ARG A 126 -13.20 16.13 -0.07
C ARG A 126 -14.10 15.11 0.63
N LEU A 127 -15.34 14.96 0.16
CA LEU A 127 -16.27 13.97 0.70
C LEU A 127 -15.80 12.55 0.36
N TRP A 128 -15.28 12.35 -0.85
CA TRP A 128 -14.70 11.07 -1.26
C TRP A 128 -13.51 10.67 -0.38
N LEU A 129 -12.60 11.60 -0.04
CA LEU A 129 -11.49 11.31 0.88
C LEU A 129 -11.98 10.87 2.27
N GLN A 130 -13.04 11.50 2.80
CA GLN A 130 -13.64 11.09 4.06
C GLN A 130 -14.27 9.68 3.96
N PHE A 131 -14.93 9.40 2.84
CA PHE A 131 -15.47 8.07 2.56
C PHE A 131 -14.36 7.01 2.47
N ALA A 132 -13.30 7.25 1.70
CA ALA A 132 -12.20 6.31 1.52
C ALA A 132 -11.49 6.02 2.86
N ASN A 133 -11.17 7.07 3.62
CA ASN A 133 -10.56 6.93 4.94
C ASN A 133 -11.48 6.19 5.92
N GLY A 134 -12.79 6.43 5.84
CA GLY A 134 -13.77 5.71 6.64
C GLY A 134 -13.83 4.24 6.26
N MET A 135 -14.03 3.92 4.99
CA MET A 135 -14.20 2.55 4.51
C MET A 135 -12.95 1.68 4.72
N CYS A 136 -11.76 2.26 4.52
CA CYS A 136 -10.51 1.57 4.69
C CYS A 136 -9.90 1.73 6.08
N SER A 137 -10.67 2.22 7.07
CA SER A 137 -10.18 2.32 8.44
C SER A 137 -10.05 0.94 9.09
N GLU A 138 -9.23 0.87 10.14
CA GLU A 138 -9.18 -0.29 11.03
C GLU A 138 -10.58 -0.67 11.52
N GLU A 139 -11.35 0.29 12.01
CA GLU A 139 -12.66 0.03 12.61
C GLU A 139 -13.66 -0.59 11.61
N ASN A 140 -13.57 -0.25 10.32
CA ASN A 140 -14.49 -0.75 9.30
C ASN A 140 -14.00 -2.02 8.58
N ILE A 141 -12.70 -2.16 8.31
CA ILE A 141 -12.14 -3.39 7.74
C ILE A 141 -12.09 -4.51 8.81
N VAL A 142 -11.86 -4.16 10.07
CA VAL A 142 -11.49 -5.09 11.15
C VAL A 142 -12.68 -5.53 12.01
N GLY A 143 -13.92 -5.36 11.54
CA GLY A 143 -15.07 -6.03 12.16
C GLY A 143 -14.92 -7.56 12.25
N TRP A 144 -13.96 -8.17 11.53
CA TRP A 144 -13.83 -9.62 11.37
C TRP A 144 -12.47 -10.26 11.71
N HIS A 145 -11.34 -9.53 11.84
CA HIS A 145 -10.02 -10.15 12.12
C HIS A 145 -9.10 -9.33 13.03
N ALA A 146 -9.29 -9.49 14.34
CA ALA A 146 -8.39 -9.01 15.37
C ALA A 146 -6.93 -9.44 15.15
N GLY A 147 -6.02 -8.46 15.04
CA GLY A 147 -4.57 -8.58 15.28
C GLY A 147 -3.79 -9.57 14.40
N GLY A 148 -3.00 -9.06 13.45
CA GLY A 148 -2.04 -9.88 12.69
C GLY A 148 -1.24 -9.08 11.67
N SER A 149 -0.14 -9.66 11.17
CA SER A 149 0.78 -9.06 10.20
C SER A 149 0.21 -8.86 8.78
N GLY A 150 -1.05 -9.25 8.54
CA GLY A 150 -1.76 -9.01 7.27
C GLY A 150 -2.65 -7.76 7.28
N TRP A 151 -2.78 -7.10 8.43
CA TRP A 151 -3.67 -5.94 8.58
C TRP A 151 -3.24 -4.76 7.70
N GLY A 152 -1.97 -4.35 7.78
CA GLY A 152 -1.45 -3.22 7.01
C GLY A 152 -1.62 -3.42 5.51
N ALA A 153 -1.34 -4.63 5.03
CA ALA A 153 -1.54 -5.02 3.63
C ALA A 153 -3.01 -4.93 3.21
N THR A 154 -3.95 -5.38 4.04
CA THR A 154 -5.40 -5.35 3.71
C THR A 154 -5.93 -3.92 3.63
N THR A 155 -5.56 -3.09 4.61
CA THR A 155 -5.89 -1.65 4.63
C THR A 155 -5.32 -0.95 3.40
N ALA A 156 -4.06 -1.22 3.06
CA ALA A 156 -3.40 -0.65 1.90
C ALA A 156 -4.02 -1.14 0.57
N GLU A 157 -4.40 -2.42 0.45
CA GLU A 157 -5.12 -2.91 -0.74
C GLU A 157 -6.47 -2.18 -0.91
N CYS A 158 -7.24 -2.02 0.18
CA CYS A 158 -8.50 -1.28 0.16
C CYS A 158 -8.31 0.14 -0.37
N THR A 159 -7.36 0.89 0.19
CA THR A 159 -7.08 2.26 -0.23
C THR A 159 -6.64 2.31 -1.69
N THR A 160 -5.74 1.40 -2.11
CA THR A 160 -5.28 1.29 -3.50
C THR A 160 -6.45 1.17 -4.47
N ARG A 161 -7.38 0.26 -4.19
CA ARG A 161 -8.55 0.00 -5.07
C ARG A 161 -9.46 1.21 -5.16
N LEU A 162 -9.75 1.85 -4.03
CA LEU A 162 -10.59 3.06 -4.03
C LEU A 162 -9.94 4.19 -4.81
N SER A 163 -8.63 4.42 -4.66
CA SER A 163 -7.92 5.49 -5.38
C SER A 163 -7.94 5.27 -6.89
N ILE A 164 -7.76 4.03 -7.36
CA ILE A 164 -7.89 3.68 -8.78
C ILE A 164 -9.33 3.92 -9.29
N GLN A 165 -10.33 3.44 -8.55
CA GLN A 165 -11.74 3.63 -8.93
C GLN A 165 -12.11 5.11 -9.02
N GLN A 166 -11.61 5.93 -8.09
CA GLN A 166 -11.86 7.36 -8.14
C GLN A 166 -11.15 8.05 -9.30
N ALA A 167 -9.91 7.66 -9.61
CA ALA A 167 -9.20 8.16 -10.78
C ALA A 167 -10.02 7.88 -12.05
N GLN A 168 -10.53 6.66 -12.21
CA GLN A 168 -11.39 6.29 -13.33
C GLN A 168 -12.71 7.08 -13.36
N ASN A 169 -13.34 7.33 -12.21
CA ASN A 169 -14.55 8.14 -12.16
C ASN A 169 -14.30 9.57 -12.61
N LEU A 170 -13.16 10.15 -12.22
CA LEU A 170 -12.75 11.48 -12.66
C LEU A 170 -12.45 11.50 -14.16
N GLU A 171 -11.73 10.49 -14.67
CA GLU A 171 -11.46 10.37 -16.10
C GLU A 171 -12.76 10.26 -16.91
N ARG A 172 -13.67 9.35 -16.55
CA ARG A 172 -14.94 9.16 -17.29
C ARG A 172 -15.91 10.33 -17.23
N TYR A 173 -15.86 11.13 -16.18
CA TYR A 173 -16.78 12.27 -16.05
C TYR A 173 -16.31 13.48 -16.86
N PHE A 174 -15.00 13.63 -17.05
CA PHE A 174 -14.39 14.80 -17.69
C PHE A 174 -13.76 14.52 -19.07
N TYR A 175 -13.68 13.26 -19.52
CA TYR A 175 -13.25 12.82 -20.86
C TYR A 175 -14.28 11.93 -21.54
#